data_AF-A0A2V5RHP2-F1
#
_entry.id   AF-A0A2V5RHP2-F1
#
_cell.length_a   1.000
_cell.length_b   1.000
_cell.length_c   1.000
_cell.angle_alpha   90.00
_cell.angle_beta   90.00
_cell.angle_gamma   90.00
#
_symmetry.space_group_name_H-M   'P 1'
#
loop_
_entity.id
_entity.type
_entity.pdbx_description
1 polymer ?
#
loop_
_entity_poly.entity_id
_entity_poly.type
_entity_poly.pdbx_seq_one_letter_code
_entity_poly.pdbx_strand_id
1 'polypeptide(L)'
;MAFVIVQHLDPHHGSRLPNLLGKATSMPVTEVTGTTTPKPNEVYVQPPNKCVIAKNGKLTLVSRTERLNIAIDHFFESLAEECGSRGIGIVLSGTGSDGTAGLRAIKAAGGLTFAQTEESAKFDAMPRSAIRSGFVDLVLAPDAIAREIRRIADHPYLRRPLIDVEEAEKEAYRQADDLGRVFLSLKKQMGVDFSGYKESTLIRRIHRRMALHRIDTL
;
A
#
# COMPACT_ATOMS: atom_id res chain seq x y z
N MET A 1 2.34 -8.71 -8.86
CA MET A 1 1.68 -8.14 -7.65
C MET A 1 0.86 -9.23 -7.00
N ALA A 2 0.81 -9.31 -5.67
CA ALA A 2 -0.05 -10.22 -4.92
C ALA A 2 -1.09 -9.39 -4.14
N PHE A 3 -2.26 -9.95 -3.85
CA PHE A 3 -3.34 -9.27 -3.13
C PHE A 3 -3.59 -9.95 -1.80
N VAL A 4 -3.74 -9.19 -0.72
CA VAL A 4 -4.07 -9.72 0.61
C VAL A 4 -5.29 -8.97 1.12
N ILE A 5 -6.31 -9.74 1.52
CA ILE A 5 -7.58 -9.23 2.00
C ILE A 5 -7.69 -9.52 3.48
N VAL A 6 -7.70 -8.46 4.27
CA VAL A 6 -7.86 -8.48 5.73
C VAL A 6 -9.23 -7.91 6.05
N GLN A 7 -10.04 -8.66 6.79
CA GLN A 7 -11.40 -8.27 7.17
C GLN A 7 -11.63 -8.58 8.65
N HIS A 8 -12.50 -7.80 9.30
CA HIS A 8 -13.08 -8.14 10.58
C HIS A 8 -14.02 -9.34 10.43
N LEU A 9 -13.52 -10.53 10.70
CA LEU A 9 -14.29 -11.77 10.67
C LEU A 9 -14.76 -12.15 12.07
N ASP A 10 -15.97 -12.73 12.13
CA ASP A 10 -16.47 -13.39 13.33
C ASP A 10 -15.53 -14.58 13.66
N PRO A 11 -14.96 -14.64 14.86
CA PRO A 11 -14.11 -15.74 15.30
C PRO A 11 -14.75 -17.13 15.21
N HIS A 12 -16.07 -17.24 15.35
CA HIS A 12 -16.77 -18.52 15.44
C HIS A 12 -17.35 -19.02 14.12
N HIS A 13 -17.24 -18.23 13.04
CA HIS A 13 -17.80 -18.56 11.74
C HIS A 13 -16.71 -18.64 10.67
N GLY A 14 -16.67 -19.77 9.96
CA GLY A 14 -15.80 -19.94 8.79
C GLY A 14 -16.08 -18.87 7.74
N SER A 15 -15.02 -18.26 7.20
CA SER A 15 -15.17 -17.23 6.18
C SER A 15 -15.57 -17.86 4.85
N ARG A 16 -16.71 -17.43 4.30
CA ARG A 16 -17.12 -17.78 2.92
C ARG A 16 -16.41 -16.92 1.87
N LEU A 17 -15.62 -15.94 2.31
CA LEU A 17 -15.00 -14.94 1.44
C LEU A 17 -14.08 -15.54 0.37
N PRO A 18 -13.22 -16.54 0.65
CA PRO A 18 -12.39 -17.15 -0.40
C PRO A 18 -13.24 -17.75 -1.53
N ASN A 19 -14.34 -18.43 -1.20
CA ASN A 19 -15.25 -19.02 -2.18
C ASN A 19 -15.99 -17.95 -3.00
N LEU A 20 -16.47 -16.88 -2.36
CA LEU A 20 -17.18 -15.79 -3.03
C LEU A 20 -16.26 -15.05 -4.00
N LEU A 21 -15.04 -14.74 -3.57
CA LEU A 21 -14.05 -14.08 -4.42
C LEU A 21 -13.58 -15.00 -5.55
N GLY A 22 -13.37 -16.30 -5.29
CA GLY A 22 -12.98 -17.27 -6.31
C GLY A 22 -13.98 -17.41 -7.47
N LYS A 23 -15.25 -17.02 -7.26
CA LYS A 23 -16.25 -16.95 -8.35
C LYS A 23 -16.17 -15.66 -9.16
N ALA A 24 -15.56 -14.62 -8.61
CA ALA A 24 -15.52 -13.27 -9.20
C ALA A 24 -14.19 -12.97 -9.92
N THR A 25 -13.18 -13.83 -9.82
CA THR A 25 -11.86 -13.64 -10.44
C THR A 25 -11.26 -14.95 -10.93
N SER A 26 -10.40 -14.87 -11.96
CA SER A 26 -9.57 -15.99 -12.42
C SER A 26 -8.28 -16.16 -11.60
N MET A 27 -7.97 -15.21 -10.70
CA MET A 27 -6.84 -15.33 -9.78
C MET A 27 -7.10 -16.40 -8.73
N PRO A 28 -6.12 -17.27 -8.39
CA PRO A 28 -6.27 -18.20 -7.28
C PRO A 28 -6.56 -17.44 -5.99
N VAL A 29 -7.60 -17.86 -5.26
CA VAL A 29 -8.00 -17.28 -3.98
C VAL A 29 -7.79 -18.31 -2.88
N THR A 30 -6.91 -18.01 -1.93
CA THR A 30 -6.48 -18.94 -0.89
C THR A 30 -6.59 -18.29 0.49
N GLU A 31 -7.14 -19.01 1.46
CA GLU A 31 -7.05 -18.61 2.87
C GLU A 31 -5.62 -18.87 3.37
N VAL A 32 -5.03 -17.91 4.11
CA VAL A 32 -3.70 -18.10 4.69
C VAL A 32 -3.80 -19.10 5.84
N THR A 33 -3.21 -20.29 5.68
CA THR A 33 -3.25 -21.37 6.68
C THR A 33 -1.96 -21.49 7.50
N GLY A 34 -0.89 -20.82 7.09
CA GLY A 34 0.41 -20.83 7.75
C GLY A 34 1.34 -19.79 7.15
N THR A 35 2.65 -20.05 7.21
CA THR A 35 3.64 -19.18 6.55
C THR A 35 3.61 -19.42 5.05
N THR A 36 3.21 -18.41 4.28
CA THR A 36 2.98 -18.51 2.83
C THR A 36 3.83 -17.49 2.08
N THR A 37 4.55 -17.93 1.05
CA THR A 37 5.23 -17.01 0.13
C THR A 37 4.21 -16.47 -0.89
N PRO A 38 3.91 -15.15 -0.90
CA PRO A 38 2.94 -14.59 -1.81
C PRO A 38 3.43 -14.63 -3.26
N LYS A 39 2.56 -15.04 -4.17
CA LYS A 39 2.85 -15.16 -5.61
C LYS A 39 2.11 -14.10 -6.41
N PRO A 40 2.67 -13.67 -7.56
CA PRO A 40 1.97 -12.77 -8.46
C PRO A 40 0.61 -13.30 -8.91
N ASN A 41 -0.39 -12.42 -9.01
CA ASN A 41 -1.75 -12.73 -9.46
C ASN A 41 -2.49 -13.75 -8.58
N GLU A 42 -2.17 -13.80 -7.29
CA GLU A 42 -2.91 -14.56 -6.28
C GLU A 42 -3.54 -13.63 -5.25
N VAL A 43 -4.68 -14.07 -4.71
CA VAL A 43 -5.43 -13.40 -3.64
C VAL A 43 -5.35 -14.25 -2.38
N TYR A 44 -4.88 -13.64 -1.29
CA TYR A 44 -4.77 -14.26 0.02
C TYR A 44 -5.80 -13.66 0.95
N VAL A 45 -6.53 -14.50 1.68
CA VAL A 45 -7.57 -14.06 2.63
C VAL A 45 -7.12 -14.40 4.05
N GLN A 46 -7.24 -13.44 4.97
CA GLN A 46 -7.01 -13.68 6.39
C GLN A 46 -8.03 -14.69 6.94
N PRO A 47 -7.61 -15.75 7.64
CA PRO A 47 -8.53 -16.69 8.29
C PRO A 47 -9.23 -16.03 9.50
N PRO A 48 -10.37 -16.57 9.96
CA PRO A 48 -10.92 -16.24 11.27
C PRO A 48 -9.92 -16.50 12.41
N ASN A 49 -10.08 -15.81 13.54
CA ASN A 49 -9.27 -15.97 14.77
C ASN A 49 -7.77 -15.66 14.72
N LYS A 50 -7.21 -15.33 13.55
CA LYS A 50 -5.78 -15.03 13.43
C LYS A 50 -5.58 -13.74 12.65
N CYS A 51 -4.45 -13.09 12.88
CA CYS A 51 -4.02 -11.95 12.09
C CYS A 51 -2.93 -12.38 11.11
N VAL A 52 -2.98 -11.86 9.89
CA VAL A 52 -1.89 -12.02 8.91
C VAL A 52 -0.95 -10.82 9.05
N ILE A 53 0.36 -11.08 9.01
CA ILE A 53 1.40 -10.05 8.88
C ILE A 53 2.33 -10.37 7.71
N ALA A 54 2.95 -9.36 7.12
CA ALA A 54 4.03 -9.51 6.15
C ALA A 54 5.38 -9.48 6.88
N LYS A 55 6.21 -10.52 6.71
CA LYS A 55 7.52 -10.63 7.35
C LYS A 55 8.45 -11.55 6.56
N ASN A 56 9.69 -11.13 6.34
CA ASN A 56 10.74 -11.88 5.64
C ASN A 56 10.29 -12.38 4.26
N GLY A 57 9.60 -11.53 3.49
CA GLY A 57 9.04 -11.86 2.19
C GLY A 57 7.88 -12.86 2.22
N LYS A 58 7.28 -13.12 3.38
CA LYS A 58 6.20 -14.10 3.57
C LYS A 58 5.01 -13.51 4.30
N LEU A 59 3.83 -14.09 4.09
CA LEU A 59 2.65 -13.89 4.91
C LEU A 59 2.71 -14.87 6.08
N THR A 60 2.65 -14.38 7.32
CA THR A 60 2.74 -15.18 8.54
C THR A 60 1.50 -14.95 9.39
N LEU A 61 0.95 -16.03 9.95
CA LEU A 61 -0.13 -15.94 10.91
C LEU A 61 0.41 -15.68 12.31
N VAL A 62 -0.19 -14.73 13.01
CA VAL A 62 0.04 -14.48 14.43
C VAL A 62 -1.27 -14.63 15.19
N SER A 63 -1.16 -15.05 16.45
CA SER A 63 -2.31 -15.14 17.35
C SER A 63 -2.94 -13.77 17.50
N ARG A 64 -4.27 -13.70 17.39
CA ARG A 64 -5.02 -12.49 17.71
C ARG A 64 -4.84 -12.20 19.20
N THR A 65 -4.16 -11.11 19.53
CA THR A 65 -4.11 -10.65 20.92
C THR A 65 -5.46 -10.01 21.27
N GLU A 66 -5.88 -10.10 22.53
CA GLU A 66 -7.18 -9.56 22.98
C GLU A 66 -7.29 -8.04 22.81
N ARG A 67 -6.17 -7.35 22.63
CA ARG A 67 -6.12 -5.93 22.31
C ARG A 67 -6.42 -5.71 20.81
N LEU A 68 -7.72 -5.57 20.57
CA LEU A 68 -8.38 -4.79 19.52
C LEU A 68 -8.52 -5.41 18.11
N ASN A 69 -9.69 -5.11 17.56
CA ASN A 69 -10.11 -5.25 16.17
C ASN A 69 -9.30 -4.30 15.24
N ILE A 70 -7.97 -4.36 15.30
CA ILE A 70 -7.02 -3.54 14.52
C ILE A 70 -6.18 -4.40 13.56
N ALA A 71 -6.79 -5.47 13.03
CA ALA A 71 -6.09 -6.42 12.18
C ALA A 71 -5.59 -5.77 10.89
N ILE A 72 -6.31 -4.76 10.38
CA ILE A 72 -5.94 -4.04 9.16
C ILE A 72 -4.72 -3.15 9.43
N ASP A 73 -4.74 -2.37 10.52
CA ASP A 73 -3.60 -1.54 10.93
C ASP A 73 -2.33 -2.38 11.11
N HIS A 74 -2.40 -3.50 11.84
CA HIS A 74 -1.24 -4.39 12.01
C HIS A 74 -0.71 -4.97 10.70
N PHE A 75 -1.60 -5.40 9.80
CA PHE A 75 -1.17 -5.89 8.50
C PHE A 75 -0.50 -4.78 7.69
N PHE A 76 -1.09 -3.58 7.65
CA PHE A 76 -0.53 -2.44 6.93
C PHE A 76 0.80 -1.96 7.50
N GLU A 77 0.99 -1.96 8.83
CA GLU A 77 2.27 -1.66 9.47
C GLU A 77 3.34 -2.66 9.04
N SER A 78 3.06 -3.96 9.14
CA SER A 78 4.00 -5.00 8.72
C SER A 78 4.29 -4.95 7.21
N LEU A 79 3.29 -4.60 6.40
CA LEU A 79 3.43 -4.41 4.95
C LEU A 79 4.32 -3.20 4.64
N ALA A 80 4.20 -2.12 5.41
CA ALA A 80 5.02 -0.92 5.26
C ALA A 80 6.49 -1.22 5.58
N GLU A 81 6.76 -1.98 6.64
CA GLU A 81 8.11 -2.42 7.00
C GLU A 81 8.72 -3.35 5.94
N GLU A 82 7.95 -4.35 5.50
CA GLU A 82 8.44 -5.40 4.58
C GLU A 82 8.57 -4.90 3.14
N CYS A 83 7.55 -4.19 2.63
CA CYS A 83 7.49 -3.79 1.23
C CYS A 83 8.01 -2.37 0.99
N GLY A 84 8.11 -1.54 2.03
CA GLY A 84 8.48 -0.14 1.91
C GLY A 84 7.64 0.57 0.86
N SER A 85 8.32 1.22 -0.08
CA SER A 85 7.62 1.84 -1.20
C SER A 85 6.76 0.88 -2.02
N ARG A 86 7.07 -0.42 -2.12
CA ARG A 86 6.28 -1.34 -2.96
C ARG A 86 4.89 -1.65 -2.38
N GLY A 87 4.64 -1.30 -1.12
CA GLY A 87 3.34 -1.51 -0.47
C GLY A 87 2.23 -0.64 -1.06
N ILE A 88 1.04 -1.21 -1.17
CA ILE A 88 -0.20 -0.50 -1.51
C ILE A 88 -1.23 -0.85 -0.44
N GLY A 89 -1.70 0.17 0.29
CA GLY A 89 -2.78 0.05 1.28
C GLY A 89 -4.09 0.57 0.70
N ILE A 90 -5.17 -0.18 0.91
CA ILE A 90 -6.50 0.17 0.39
C ILE A 90 -7.52 -0.02 1.51
N VAL A 91 -8.17 1.06 1.92
CA VAL A 91 -9.29 1.01 2.86
C VAL A 91 -10.60 1.03 2.06
N LEU A 92 -11.40 -0.03 2.22
CA LEU A 92 -12.72 -0.15 1.60
C LEU A 92 -13.83 0.08 2.63
N SER A 93 -15.08 0.02 2.17
CA SER A 93 -16.30 0.14 2.98
C SER A 93 -16.21 -0.71 4.26
N GLY A 94 -16.47 -0.08 5.40
CA GLY A 94 -16.39 -0.70 6.71
C GLY A 94 -16.75 0.26 7.84
N THR A 95 -16.91 -0.28 9.04
CA THR A 95 -17.20 0.49 10.25
C THR A 95 -15.92 0.74 11.07
N GLY A 96 -15.88 1.80 11.87
CA GLY A 96 -14.74 2.11 12.74
C GLY A 96 -13.63 2.87 12.03
N SER A 97 -12.38 2.71 12.47
CA SER A 97 -11.22 3.45 11.98
C SER A 97 -10.00 2.57 11.65
N ASP A 98 -10.14 1.24 11.78
CA ASP A 98 -9.06 0.28 11.50
C ASP A 98 -8.57 0.40 10.06
N GLY A 99 -7.26 0.48 9.88
CA GLY A 99 -6.58 0.79 8.62
C GLY A 99 -6.08 2.23 8.54
N THR A 100 -6.60 3.17 9.34
CA THR A 100 -6.16 4.58 9.30
C THR A 100 -4.70 4.75 9.75
N ALA A 101 -4.31 4.10 10.85
CA ALA A 101 -2.94 4.19 11.36
C ALA A 101 -1.96 3.42 10.45
N GLY A 102 -2.42 2.31 9.87
CA GLY A 102 -1.70 1.52 8.90
C GLY A 102 -1.45 2.25 7.58
N LEU A 103 -2.44 2.99 7.05
CA LEU A 103 -2.22 3.81 5.85
C LEU A 103 -1.16 4.89 6.10
N ARG A 104 -1.14 5.50 7.30
CA ARG A 104 -0.05 6.42 7.68
C ARG A 104 1.31 5.72 7.62
N ALA A 105 1.42 4.49 8.11
CA ALA A 105 2.67 3.72 8.04
C ALA A 105 3.09 3.43 6.60
N ILE A 106 2.15 2.98 5.74
CA ILE A 106 2.40 2.73 4.32
C ILE A 106 2.89 4.00 3.62
N LYS A 107 2.21 5.14 3.85
CA LYS A 107 2.61 6.44 3.27
C LYS A 107 3.97 6.90 3.79
N ALA A 108 4.24 6.74 5.08
CA ALA A 108 5.53 7.06 5.68
C ALA A 108 6.68 6.22 5.10
N ALA A 109 6.41 4.96 4.72
CA ALA A 109 7.35 4.07 4.04
C ALA A 109 7.50 4.37 2.53
N GLY A 110 6.72 5.31 1.99
CA GLY A 110 6.70 5.71 0.58
C GLY A 110 5.85 4.80 -0.31
N GLY A 111 4.97 3.99 0.29
CA GLY A 111 3.95 3.21 -0.39
C GLY A 111 2.79 4.08 -0.88
N LEU A 112 1.80 3.43 -1.51
CA LEU A 112 0.59 4.10 -2.00
C LEU A 112 -0.60 3.78 -1.13
N THR A 113 -1.50 4.74 -1.00
CA THR A 113 -2.65 4.65 -0.12
C THR A 113 -3.92 5.06 -0.86
N PHE A 114 -4.93 4.21 -0.76
CA PHE A 114 -6.24 4.40 -1.38
C PHE A 114 -7.32 4.31 -0.30
N ALA A 115 -8.39 5.08 -0.49
CA ALA A 115 -9.63 4.90 0.23
C ALA A 115 -10.80 4.85 -0.75
N GLN A 116 -11.81 4.05 -0.42
CA GLN A 116 -13.07 4.05 -1.14
C GLN A 116 -13.79 5.41 -0.96
N THR A 117 -14.39 5.94 -2.02
CA THR A 117 -15.28 7.11 -1.95
C THR A 117 -16.45 6.86 -0.99
N GLU A 118 -16.87 7.87 -0.22
CA GLU A 118 -18.01 7.77 0.71
C GLU A 118 -19.30 7.38 -0.03
N GLU A 119 -19.51 7.89 -1.25
CA GLU A 119 -20.72 7.68 -2.05
C GLU A 119 -20.91 6.22 -2.49
N SER A 120 -19.81 5.47 -2.68
CA SER A 120 -19.87 4.06 -3.07
C SER A 120 -19.78 3.10 -1.88
N ALA A 121 -19.49 3.62 -0.68
CA ALA A 121 -19.34 2.81 0.52
C ALA A 121 -20.70 2.53 1.15
N LYS A 122 -20.99 1.24 1.40
CA LYS A 122 -22.19 0.87 2.18
C LYS A 122 -22.06 1.28 3.65
N PHE A 123 -20.83 1.23 4.16
CA PHE A 123 -20.43 1.72 5.47
C PHE A 123 -19.22 2.63 5.27
N ASP A 124 -19.43 3.92 5.46
CA ASP A 124 -18.50 4.99 5.11
C ASP A 124 -17.54 5.36 6.26
N ALA A 125 -17.83 4.94 7.50
CA ALA A 125 -17.07 5.37 8.67
C ALA A 125 -15.55 5.10 8.56
N MET A 126 -15.16 3.91 8.09
CA MET A 126 -13.75 3.53 7.95
C MET A 126 -13.05 4.25 6.79
N PRO A 127 -13.60 4.29 5.55
CA PRO A 127 -13.06 5.15 4.50
C PRO A 127 -12.97 6.62 4.90
N ARG A 128 -14.01 7.18 5.51
CA ARG A 128 -14.04 8.58 5.97
C ARG A 128 -12.95 8.86 7.01
N SER A 129 -12.72 7.93 7.94
CA SER A 129 -11.61 8.03 8.91
C SER A 129 -10.25 8.09 8.19
N ALA A 130 -10.03 7.17 7.24
CA ALA A 130 -8.82 7.15 6.43
C ALA A 130 -8.61 8.45 5.65
N ILE A 131 -9.65 8.97 4.98
CA ILE A 131 -9.59 10.20 4.19
C ILE A 131 -9.24 11.40 5.08
N ARG A 132 -9.95 11.57 6.21
CA ARG A 132 -9.74 12.70 7.13
C ARG A 132 -8.35 12.71 7.77
N SER A 133 -7.66 11.58 7.80
CA SER A 133 -6.30 11.50 8.33
C SER A 133 -5.25 12.23 7.47
N GLY A 134 -5.56 12.54 6.21
CA GLY A 134 -4.62 13.14 5.25
C GLY A 134 -3.57 12.15 4.71
N PHE A 135 -3.65 10.87 5.10
CA PHE A 135 -2.71 9.84 4.66
C PHE A 135 -3.21 8.99 3.49
N VAL A 136 -4.24 9.44 2.77
CA VAL A 136 -4.73 8.80 1.54
C VAL A 136 -4.19 9.59 0.33
N ASP A 137 -3.72 8.90 -0.71
CA ASP A 137 -3.26 9.52 -1.96
C ASP A 137 -4.40 9.67 -2.96
N LEU A 138 -5.28 8.66 -3.05
CA LEU A 138 -6.39 8.64 -4.00
C LEU A 138 -7.67 8.13 -3.33
N VAL A 139 -8.75 8.91 -3.50
CA VAL A 139 -10.11 8.56 -3.06
C VAL A 139 -10.92 8.20 -4.30
N LEU A 140 -11.27 6.93 -4.46
CA LEU A 140 -11.84 6.39 -5.70
C LEU A 140 -12.91 5.32 -5.42
N ALA A 141 -13.85 5.13 -6.34
CA ALA A 141 -14.77 3.98 -6.29
C ALA A 141 -14.00 2.66 -6.54
N PRO A 142 -14.47 1.49 -6.07
CA PRO A 142 -13.71 0.24 -6.16
C PRO A 142 -13.24 -0.16 -7.57
N ASP A 143 -14.07 0.05 -8.58
CA ASP A 143 -13.73 -0.21 -9.98
C ASP A 143 -12.63 0.73 -10.50
N ALA A 144 -12.65 2.00 -10.06
CA ALA A 144 -11.61 2.98 -10.36
C ALA A 144 -10.30 2.66 -9.62
N ILE A 145 -10.36 2.20 -8.37
CA ILE A 145 -9.19 1.70 -7.63
C ILE A 145 -8.51 0.56 -8.43
N ALA A 146 -9.29 -0.42 -8.90
CA ALA A 146 -8.75 -1.53 -9.68
C ALA A 146 -8.08 -1.07 -10.99
N ARG A 147 -8.71 -0.15 -11.73
CA ARG A 147 -8.12 0.43 -12.95
C ARG A 147 -6.81 1.15 -12.67
N GLU A 148 -6.76 1.89 -11.56
CA GLU A 148 -5.61 2.70 -11.18
C GLU A 148 -4.44 1.83 -10.71
N ILE A 149 -4.71 0.77 -9.93
CA ILE A 149 -3.69 -0.22 -9.56
C ILE A 149 -3.08 -0.85 -10.80
N ARG A 150 -3.90 -1.22 -11.80
CA ARG A 150 -3.39 -1.78 -13.05
C ARG A 150 -2.49 -0.79 -13.79
N ARG A 151 -2.92 0.47 -13.93
CA ARG A 151 -2.13 1.54 -14.55
C ARG A 151 -0.78 1.73 -13.87
N ILE A 152 -0.78 1.77 -12.54
CA ILE A 152 0.43 1.94 -11.71
C ILE A 152 1.33 0.71 -11.83
N ALA A 153 0.77 -0.51 -11.81
CA ALA A 153 1.51 -1.75 -11.99
C ALA A 153 2.19 -1.86 -13.36
N ASP A 154 1.60 -1.23 -14.39
CA ASP A 154 2.16 -1.19 -15.74
C ASP A 154 3.16 -0.05 -15.97
N HIS A 155 3.28 0.89 -15.02
CA HIS A 155 4.14 2.05 -15.17
C HIS A 155 5.63 1.66 -15.20
N PRO A 156 6.44 2.18 -16.16
CA PRO A 156 7.86 1.83 -16.30
C PRO A 156 8.69 1.96 -15.01
N TYR A 157 8.47 3.04 -14.25
CA TYR A 157 9.13 3.29 -12.95
C TYR A 157 8.87 2.23 -11.88
N LEU A 158 7.80 1.44 -12.00
CA LEU A 158 7.43 0.38 -11.04
C LEU A 158 7.64 -1.03 -11.59
N ARG A 159 7.70 -1.18 -12.93
CA ARG A 159 8.05 -2.44 -13.60
C ARG A 159 9.54 -2.74 -13.60
N ARG A 160 10.42 -1.73 -13.55
CA ARG A 160 11.88 -1.96 -13.63
C ARG A 160 12.34 -2.71 -12.37
N PRO A 161 12.81 -3.97 -12.49
CA PRO A 161 13.39 -4.67 -11.36
C PRO A 161 14.65 -3.93 -10.90
N LEU A 162 14.96 -4.00 -9.61
CA LEU A 162 16.16 -3.43 -8.96
C LEU A 162 17.50 -4.03 -9.47
N ILE A 163 17.56 -4.53 -10.70
CA ILE A 163 18.75 -5.23 -11.21
C ILE A 163 19.80 -4.24 -11.73
N ASP A 164 19.44 -2.97 -11.96
CA ASP A 164 20.43 -1.96 -12.31
C ASP A 164 20.27 -0.71 -11.44
N VAL A 165 20.56 -0.89 -10.15
CA VAL A 165 20.65 0.21 -9.18
C VAL A 165 21.65 1.25 -9.68
N GLU A 166 22.72 0.84 -10.36
CA GLU A 166 23.72 1.72 -10.96
C GLU A 166 23.20 2.53 -12.15
N GLU A 167 22.44 1.96 -13.09
CA GLU A 167 21.79 2.74 -14.16
C GLU A 167 20.69 3.67 -13.63
N ALA A 168 19.88 3.20 -12.68
CA ALA A 168 18.84 4.03 -12.06
C ALA A 168 19.46 5.15 -11.21
N GLU A 169 20.58 4.90 -10.54
CA GLU A 169 21.38 5.92 -9.83
C GLU A 169 22.07 6.86 -10.82
N LYS A 170 22.60 6.40 -11.95
CA LYS A 170 23.20 7.28 -12.98
C LYS A 170 22.17 8.20 -13.63
N GLU A 171 20.97 7.70 -13.92
CA GLU A 171 19.89 8.53 -14.48
C GLU A 171 19.33 9.50 -13.42
N ALA A 172 19.24 9.04 -12.17
CA ALA A 172 18.96 9.89 -11.01
C ALA A 172 20.02 11.00 -10.82
N TYR A 173 21.30 10.68 -10.95
CA TYR A 173 22.42 11.64 -10.87
C TYR A 173 22.38 12.66 -12.01
N ARG A 174 21.88 12.30 -13.20
CA ARG A 174 21.65 13.26 -14.30
C ARG A 174 20.48 14.22 -14.01
N GLN A 175 19.45 13.77 -13.29
CA GLN A 175 18.34 14.61 -12.82
C GLN A 175 18.66 15.38 -11.52
N ALA A 176 19.72 14.99 -10.80
CA ALA A 176 20.11 15.57 -9.52
C ALA A 176 20.47 17.07 -9.59
N ASP A 177 20.92 17.58 -10.74
CA ASP A 177 21.20 19.01 -10.91
C ASP A 177 19.93 19.87 -10.85
N ASP A 178 18.79 19.36 -11.33
CA ASP A 178 17.49 20.04 -11.22
C ASP A 178 16.86 19.82 -9.83
N LEU A 179 16.96 18.61 -9.28
CA LEU A 179 16.49 18.34 -7.91
C LEU A 179 17.26 19.12 -6.84
N GLY A 180 18.57 19.32 -7.03
CA GLY A 180 19.39 20.11 -6.12
C GLY A 180 18.86 21.54 -5.98
N ARG A 181 18.43 22.16 -7.08
CA ARG A 181 17.78 23.49 -7.09
C ARG A 181 16.43 23.46 -6.38
N VAL A 182 15.64 22.42 -6.56
CA VAL A 182 14.37 22.22 -5.85
C VAL A 182 14.60 22.07 -4.34
N PHE A 183 15.55 21.23 -3.92
CA PHE A 183 15.89 21.04 -2.50
C PHE A 183 16.45 22.30 -1.84
N LEU A 184 17.31 23.05 -2.54
CA LEU A 184 17.79 24.37 -2.10
C LEU A 184 16.63 25.36 -1.92
N SER A 185 15.68 25.37 -2.86
CA SER A 185 14.49 26.23 -2.78
C SER A 185 13.60 25.84 -1.60
N LEU A 186 13.36 24.55 -1.36
CA LEU A 186 12.62 24.03 -0.21
C LEU A 186 13.31 24.37 1.11
N LYS A 187 14.64 24.23 1.20
CA LYS A 187 15.40 24.62 2.40
C LYS A 187 15.28 26.12 2.67
N LYS A 188 15.35 26.96 1.62
CA LYS A 188 15.25 28.42 1.75
C LYS A 188 13.85 28.90 2.12
N GLN A 189 12.80 28.31 1.54
CA GLN A 189 11.42 28.79 1.73
C GLN A 189 10.71 28.10 2.90
N MET A 190 10.98 26.82 3.15
CA MET A 190 10.26 25.99 4.12
C MET A 190 11.14 25.54 5.30
N GLY A 191 12.45 25.79 5.26
CA GLY A 191 13.40 25.34 6.29
C GLY A 191 13.65 23.83 6.29
N VAL A 192 13.12 23.09 5.32
CA VAL A 192 13.24 21.62 5.27
C VAL A 192 14.53 21.22 4.57
N ASP A 193 15.40 20.50 5.28
CA ASP A 193 16.69 20.03 4.76
C ASP A 193 16.64 18.53 4.40
N PHE A 194 16.90 18.22 3.13
CA PHE A 194 16.91 16.86 2.60
C PHE A 194 18.32 16.27 2.47
N SER A 195 19.39 17.00 2.84
CA SER A 195 20.79 16.55 2.71
C SER A 195 21.11 15.27 3.48
N GLY A 196 20.37 14.97 4.56
CA GLY A 196 20.51 13.74 5.34
C GLY A 196 19.76 12.52 4.78
N TYR A 197 18.98 12.67 3.71
CA TYR A 197 18.22 11.58 3.11
C TYR A 197 19.00 10.89 1.98
N LYS A 198 18.84 9.57 1.87
CA LYS A 198 19.34 8.83 0.70
C LYS A 198 18.63 9.30 -0.56
N GLU A 199 19.39 9.86 -1.50
CA GLU A 199 18.90 10.44 -2.74
C GLU A 199 18.06 9.47 -3.57
N SER A 200 18.50 8.21 -3.70
CA SER A 200 17.75 7.13 -4.36
C SER A 200 16.35 6.90 -3.76
N THR A 201 16.18 7.14 -2.46
CA THR A 201 14.87 7.05 -1.79
C THR A 201 13.97 8.24 -2.14
N LEU A 202 14.52 9.45 -2.24
CA LEU A 202 13.78 10.65 -2.61
C LEU A 202 13.31 10.57 -4.07
N ILE A 203 14.22 10.21 -4.98
CA ILE A 203 13.91 10.09 -6.41
C ILE A 203 12.84 9.03 -6.65
N ARG A 204 12.93 7.88 -5.99
CA ARG A 204 11.86 6.86 -6.05
C ARG A 204 10.51 7.39 -5.56
N ARG A 205 10.48 8.19 -4.48
CA ARG A 205 9.25 8.82 -3.98
C ARG A 205 8.70 9.86 -4.97
N ILE A 206 9.58 10.61 -5.63
CA ILE A 206 9.21 11.61 -6.62
C ILE A 206 8.64 10.95 -7.87
N HIS A 207 9.34 10.00 -8.50
CA HIS A 207 8.81 9.26 -9.65
C HIS A 207 7.47 8.58 -9.36
N ARG A 208 7.27 8.10 -8.12
CA ARG A 208 6.01 7.50 -7.74
C ARG A 208 4.88 8.51 -7.62
N ARG A 209 5.15 9.70 -7.05
CA ARG A 209 4.20 10.82 -7.03
C ARG A 209 3.92 11.34 -8.44
N MET A 210 4.94 11.42 -9.28
CA MET A 210 4.80 11.76 -10.70
C MET A 210 3.89 10.75 -11.41
N ALA A 211 4.11 9.44 -11.20
CA ALA A 211 3.25 8.41 -11.76
C ALA A 211 1.80 8.53 -11.28
N LEU A 212 1.56 8.86 -9.99
CA LEU A 212 0.22 9.13 -9.45
C LEU A 212 -0.43 10.35 -10.10
N HIS A 213 0.32 11.46 -10.21
CA HIS A 213 -0.19 12.73 -10.73
C HIS A 213 -0.11 12.86 -12.26
N ARG A 214 0.34 11.82 -12.96
CA ARG A 214 0.50 11.78 -14.43
C ARG A 214 1.45 12.88 -14.92
N ILE A 215 2.54 13.06 -14.20
CA ILE A 215 3.61 13.98 -14.54
C ILE A 215 4.73 13.15 -15.18
N ASP A 216 5.11 13.47 -16.41
CA ASP A 216 6.10 12.69 -17.15
C ASP A 216 7.52 13.25 -16.98
N THR A 217 7.66 14.54 -16.66
CA THR A 217 8.95 15.24 -16.49
C THR A 217 8.92 16.14 -15.26
N LEU A 218 10.05 16.29 -14.58
CA LEU A 218 10.24 17.22 -13.46
C LEU A 218 10.38 18.66 -13.93
#